data_AF-A0A0J7KTF4-F1
#
_entry.id   AF-A0A0J7KTF4-F1
#
_cell.length_a   1.000
_cell.length_b   1.000
_cell.length_c   1.000
_cell.angle_alpha   90.00
_cell.angle_beta   90.00
_cell.angle_gamma   90.00
#
_symmetry.space_group_name_H-M   'P 1'
#
loop_
_entity.id
_entity.type
_entity.pdbx_description
1 polymer ?
#
loop_
_entity_poly.entity_id
_entity_poly.type
_entity_poly.pdbx_seq_one_letter_code
_entity_poly.pdbx_strand_id
1 'polypeptide(L)'
;MQMGPWGMLLMHLPQIAIAERSYADLGFLNTKNKGFLRKDNSLKTVYESLKSDLKRLEEMTRGTNSIGTTVANVSNQLCQFITARIQLIDFYERMYNMSTNSKIMKHQELLQCIEGIVECHLLSCSHLALTAIKTSLTLECEILIQLMKAQVEVQNWRFLPTLMALYGAQARMSAWERTLQSKESWKLGFSATFLKANQQPALYQWLVKLRSAILAKCSLYFHTTLSQQASSGEMRSIVTKQGVDYYHKIQSFQRKHDVLAVLIIFDSRGTENSGSGYRHPGRGADMPPSFPVVVCCPNTFMQKSLVHLDNIQTKIKERHAELLTMDKVIYHKCTKDLCTYAFHNTDPRMTLVIAFENGKQRDKETHITSFMTDLSMHIRCNKVYECLKLSNMTDNKNDKAKVDLGLLEEDDEFEEFPAEDWTAKDEDSEDISVWEDNWDDDDVEDDFNQQLRAQLEKQKAGETTKES
;
A
#
# COMPACT_ATOMS: atom_id res chain seq x y z
N MET A 1 -23.20 42.11 25.02
CA MET A 1 -22.11 42.59 24.15
C MET A 1 -22.22 41.89 22.81
N GLN A 2 -22.20 42.62 21.70
CA GLN A 2 -22.13 42.02 20.38
C GLN A 2 -20.79 41.27 20.25
N MET A 3 -20.83 40.02 19.81
CA MET A 3 -19.65 39.18 19.77
C MET A 3 -18.69 39.70 18.71
N GLY A 4 -17.42 39.94 19.08
CA GLY A 4 -16.42 40.44 18.13
C GLY A 4 -16.08 39.42 17.03
N PRO A 5 -15.38 39.84 15.95
CA PRO A 5 -15.04 38.98 14.81
C PRO A 5 -14.38 37.64 15.18
N TRP A 6 -13.45 37.65 16.15
CA TRP A 6 -12.82 36.44 16.66
C TRP A 6 -13.80 35.52 17.38
N GLY A 7 -14.71 36.08 18.18
CA GLY A 7 -15.74 35.29 18.85
C GLY A 7 -16.64 34.59 17.84
N MET A 8 -17.01 35.27 16.76
CA MET A 8 -17.77 34.65 15.66
C MET A 8 -17.02 33.49 15.00
N LEU A 9 -15.72 33.64 14.72
CA LEU A 9 -14.90 32.54 14.18
C LEU A 9 -14.78 31.35 15.15
N LEU A 10 -14.56 31.63 16.44
CA LEU A 10 -14.41 30.61 17.49
C LEU A 10 -15.64 29.72 17.62
N MET A 11 -16.84 30.18 17.24
CA MET A 11 -18.06 29.36 17.25
C MET A 11 -18.04 28.24 16.20
N HIS A 12 -17.28 28.41 15.10
CA HIS A 12 -17.23 27.43 14.02
C HIS A 12 -16.13 26.38 14.21
N LEU A 13 -15.02 26.73 14.87
CA LEU A 13 -13.85 25.84 15.01
C LEU A 13 -14.16 24.49 15.70
N PRO A 14 -14.99 24.41 16.76
CA PRO A 14 -15.34 23.14 17.39
C PRO A 14 -16.02 22.17 16.43
N GLN A 15 -16.90 22.67 15.56
CA GLN A 15 -17.59 21.84 14.57
C GLN A 15 -16.64 21.34 13.48
N ILE A 16 -15.66 22.17 13.07
CA ILE A 16 -14.59 21.74 12.16
C ILE A 16 -13.74 20.64 12.81
N ALA A 17 -13.39 20.77 14.09
CA ALA A 17 -12.62 19.75 14.81
C ALA A 17 -13.38 18.41 14.92
N ILE A 18 -14.69 18.44 15.16
CA ILE A 18 -15.54 17.24 15.17
C ILE A 18 -15.58 16.60 13.77
N ALA A 19 -15.73 17.41 12.72
CA ALA A 19 -15.72 16.93 11.34
C ALA A 19 -14.38 16.28 10.96
N GLU A 20 -13.25 16.89 11.35
CA GLU A 20 -11.90 16.34 11.11
C GLU A 20 -11.67 15.03 11.87
N ARG A 21 -12.18 14.90 13.10
CA ARG A 21 -12.12 13.63 13.83
C ARG A 21 -12.89 12.53 13.10
N SER A 22 -14.12 12.83 12.69
CA SER A 22 -14.94 11.90 11.90
C SER A 22 -14.26 11.54 10.57
N TYR A 23 -13.58 12.50 9.93
CA TYR A 23 -12.82 12.28 8.70
C TYR A 23 -11.65 11.30 8.92
N ALA A 24 -10.86 11.54 9.96
CA ALA A 24 -9.71 10.69 10.31
C ALA A 24 -10.13 9.24 10.64
N ASP A 25 -11.37 9.06 11.12
CA ASP A 25 -12.00 7.76 11.40
C ASP A 25 -12.81 7.20 10.21
N LEU A 26 -12.60 7.70 8.99
CA LEU A 26 -13.29 7.28 7.76
C LEU A 26 -14.83 7.41 7.82
N GLY A 27 -15.34 8.36 8.61
CA GLY A 27 -16.76 8.62 8.82
C GLY A 27 -17.53 9.00 7.54
N PHE A 28 -16.84 9.47 6.49
CA PHE A 28 -17.44 9.79 5.20
C PHE A 28 -17.91 8.56 4.40
N LEU A 29 -17.38 7.37 4.66
CA LEU A 29 -17.81 6.11 4.02
C LEU A 29 -18.76 5.27 4.90
N ASN A 30 -18.98 5.68 6.15
CA ASN A 30 -19.84 4.98 7.08
C ASN A 30 -21.32 5.36 6.87
N THR A 31 -22.07 4.48 6.19
CA THR A 31 -23.54 4.62 6.01
C THR A 31 -24.36 4.21 7.24
N LYS A 32 -23.85 4.33 8.47
CA LYS A 32 -24.53 3.84 9.69
C LYS A 32 -25.90 4.47 9.97
N ASN A 33 -26.34 5.48 9.20
CA ASN A 33 -27.58 6.22 9.44
C ASN A 33 -28.52 6.33 8.22
N LYS A 34 -28.63 5.30 7.37
CA LYS A 34 -29.78 5.21 6.43
C LYS A 34 -30.99 4.54 7.11
N GLY A 35 -31.46 5.13 8.21
CA GLY A 35 -32.80 4.88 8.73
C GLY A 35 -33.81 5.69 7.91
N PHE A 36 -34.95 5.08 7.57
CA PHE A 36 -35.88 5.42 6.48
C PHE A 36 -36.47 6.86 6.43
N LEU A 37 -36.08 7.79 7.31
CA LEU A 37 -36.62 9.16 7.37
C LEU A 37 -35.61 10.25 7.80
N ARG A 38 -34.29 10.00 7.79
CA ARG A 38 -33.29 11.04 8.13
C ARG A 38 -32.69 11.70 6.88
N LYS A 39 -32.74 13.04 6.83
CA LYS A 39 -32.00 13.91 5.92
C LYS A 39 -30.53 13.45 5.83
N ASP A 40 -29.96 13.39 4.62
CA ASP A 40 -28.58 12.97 4.36
C ASP A 40 -27.56 13.80 5.18
N ASN A 41 -27.21 13.29 6.36
CA ASN A 41 -26.22 13.86 7.26
C ASN A 41 -24.86 13.19 7.04
N SER A 42 -24.40 13.16 5.78
CA SER A 42 -23.08 12.65 5.45
C SER A 42 -22.01 13.62 5.94
N LEU A 43 -20.80 13.13 6.18
CA LEU A 43 -19.70 14.02 6.57
C LEU A 43 -19.42 15.09 5.50
N LYS A 44 -19.65 14.76 4.22
CA LYS A 44 -19.56 15.72 3.12
C LYS A 44 -20.56 16.88 3.27
N THR A 45 -21.82 16.60 3.61
CA THR A 45 -22.82 17.68 3.81
C THR A 45 -22.51 18.54 5.04
N VAL A 46 -21.91 17.97 6.09
CA VAL A 46 -21.39 18.73 7.23
C VAL A 46 -20.30 19.71 6.80
N TYR A 47 -19.32 19.26 6.01
CA TYR A 47 -18.29 20.14 5.45
C TYR A 47 -18.86 21.23 4.55
N GLU A 48 -19.84 20.92 3.70
CA GLU A 48 -20.50 21.89 2.82
C GLU A 48 -21.24 22.99 3.62
N SER A 49 -21.89 22.62 4.73
CA SER A 49 -22.52 23.56 5.66
C SER A 49 -21.47 24.46 6.32
N LEU A 50 -20.40 23.90 6.87
CA LEU A 50 -19.32 24.65 7.50
C LEU A 50 -18.64 25.63 6.54
N LYS A 51 -18.43 25.21 5.29
CA LYS A 51 -17.91 26.06 4.22
C LYS A 51 -18.83 27.25 3.95
N SER A 52 -20.14 27.02 3.92
CA SER A 52 -21.11 28.09 3.68
C SER A 52 -21.15 29.09 4.85
N ASP A 53 -21.08 28.60 6.08
CA ASP A 53 -21.03 29.44 7.28
C ASP A 53 -19.76 30.30 7.34
N LEU A 54 -18.60 29.72 7.02
CA LEU A 54 -17.32 30.43 6.98
C LEU A 54 -17.26 31.48 5.86
N LYS A 55 -17.87 31.21 4.69
CA LYS A 55 -18.00 32.22 3.62
C LYS A 55 -18.83 33.41 4.07
N ARG A 56 -19.96 33.16 4.73
CA ARG A 56 -20.78 34.24 5.30
C ARG A 56 -20.00 35.04 6.36
N LEU A 57 -19.23 34.36 7.20
CA LEU A 57 -18.37 35.03 8.19
C LEU A 57 -17.29 35.89 7.53
N GLU A 58 -16.65 35.37 6.48
CA GLU A 58 -15.67 36.11 5.68
C GLU A 58 -16.29 37.40 5.13
N GLU A 59 -17.45 37.32 4.50
CA GLU A 59 -18.17 38.47 3.94
C GLU A 59 -18.56 39.50 5.02
N MET A 60 -19.03 39.04 6.18
CA MET A 60 -19.44 39.90 7.30
C MET A 60 -18.27 40.63 7.98
N THR A 61 -17.08 40.02 7.98
CA THR A 61 -15.91 40.56 8.72
C THR A 61 -14.96 41.35 7.81
N ARG A 62 -15.00 41.12 6.50
CA ARG A 62 -14.20 41.81 5.50
C ARG A 62 -14.45 43.32 5.55
N GLY A 63 -13.39 44.11 5.69
CA GLY A 63 -13.45 45.57 5.62
C GLY A 63 -13.95 46.27 6.89
N THR A 64 -14.12 45.56 8.01
CA THR A 64 -14.57 46.17 9.28
C THR A 64 -13.43 46.89 10.02
N ASN A 65 -12.39 46.17 10.42
CA ASN A 65 -11.16 46.69 11.01
C ASN A 65 -10.00 45.72 10.75
N SER A 66 -8.80 46.01 11.24
CA SER A 66 -7.63 45.12 11.07
C SER A 66 -7.91 43.69 11.54
N ILE A 67 -8.60 43.54 12.68
CA ILE A 67 -9.02 42.26 13.24
C ILE A 67 -10.00 41.53 12.31
N GLY A 68 -10.99 42.23 11.78
CA GLY A 68 -11.97 41.68 10.85
C GLY A 68 -11.34 41.24 9.53
N THR A 69 -10.37 41.99 9.01
CA THR A 69 -9.57 41.56 7.85
C THR A 69 -8.79 40.28 8.12
N THR A 70 -8.17 40.14 9.30
CA THR A 70 -7.50 38.89 9.70
C THR A 70 -8.49 37.73 9.79
N VAL A 71 -9.65 37.92 10.42
CA VAL A 71 -10.69 36.89 10.55
C VAL A 71 -11.25 36.48 9.19
N ALA A 72 -11.48 37.42 8.29
CA ALA A 72 -11.90 37.14 6.92
C ALA A 72 -10.86 36.29 6.18
N ASN A 73 -9.57 36.64 6.29
CA ASN A 73 -8.48 35.89 5.68
C ASN A 73 -8.38 34.45 6.23
N VAL A 74 -8.46 34.27 7.55
CA VAL A 74 -8.46 32.93 8.17
C VAL A 74 -9.68 32.12 7.74
N SER A 75 -10.86 32.73 7.70
CA SER A 75 -12.11 32.09 7.27
C SER A 75 -12.05 31.62 5.81
N ASN A 76 -11.47 32.43 4.92
CA ASN A 76 -11.23 32.05 3.53
C ASN A 76 -10.29 30.84 3.43
N GLN A 77 -9.18 30.85 4.17
CA GLN A 77 -8.23 29.74 4.15
C GLN A 77 -8.84 28.44 4.71
N LEU A 78 -9.69 28.53 5.75
CA LEU A 78 -10.47 27.39 6.23
C LEU A 78 -11.47 26.90 5.17
N CYS A 79 -12.10 27.78 4.40
CA CYS A 79 -12.95 27.39 3.27
C CYS A 79 -12.17 26.62 2.18
N GLN A 80 -10.92 27.02 1.91
CA GLN A 80 -10.03 26.30 0.99
C GLN A 80 -9.69 24.92 1.53
N PHE A 81 -9.29 24.83 2.80
CA PHE A 81 -9.03 23.56 3.49
C PHE A 81 -10.24 22.60 3.41
N ILE A 82 -11.43 23.09 3.77
CA ILE A 82 -12.67 22.30 3.69
C ILE A 82 -12.97 21.86 2.25
N THR A 83 -12.67 22.71 1.27
CA THR A 83 -12.83 22.34 -0.15
C THR A 83 -11.90 21.20 -0.53
N ALA A 84 -10.63 21.25 -0.11
CA ALA A 84 -9.69 20.15 -0.31
C ALA A 84 -10.18 18.85 0.35
N ARG A 85 -10.72 18.93 1.58
CA ARG A 85 -11.30 17.78 2.28
C ARG A 85 -12.46 17.15 1.53
N ILE A 86 -13.39 17.96 1.01
CA ILE A 86 -14.50 17.46 0.21
C ILE A 86 -13.99 16.73 -1.05
N GLN A 87 -12.99 17.29 -1.74
CA GLN A 87 -12.39 16.63 -2.90
C GLN A 87 -11.66 15.33 -2.54
N LEU A 88 -11.01 15.26 -1.36
CA LEU A 88 -10.42 14.03 -0.87
C LEU A 88 -11.47 12.98 -0.52
N ILE A 89 -12.61 13.36 0.07
CA ILE A 89 -13.75 12.44 0.29
C ILE A 89 -14.16 11.81 -1.05
N ASP A 90 -14.35 12.65 -2.08
CA ASP A 90 -14.72 12.19 -3.43
C ASP A 90 -13.64 11.26 -4.03
N PHE A 91 -12.37 11.54 -3.77
CA PHE A 91 -11.25 10.70 -4.18
C PHE A 91 -11.29 9.31 -3.50
N TYR A 92 -11.49 9.24 -2.18
CA TYR A 92 -11.61 7.97 -1.46
C TYR A 92 -12.86 7.18 -1.89
N GLU A 93 -14.00 7.84 -2.08
CA GLU A 93 -15.22 7.23 -2.63
C GLU A 93 -14.98 6.64 -4.02
N ARG A 94 -14.26 7.37 -4.88
CA ARG A 94 -13.88 6.88 -6.21
C ARG A 94 -13.03 5.61 -6.13
N MET A 95 -12.02 5.58 -5.25
CA MET A 95 -11.18 4.39 -5.04
C MET A 95 -12.00 3.19 -4.57
N TYR A 96 -12.88 3.40 -3.57
CA TYR A 96 -13.76 2.35 -3.05
C TYR A 96 -14.68 1.80 -4.15
N ASN A 97 -15.36 2.68 -4.89
CA ASN A 97 -16.30 2.29 -5.94
C ASN A 97 -15.63 1.57 -7.11
N MET A 98 -14.40 1.95 -7.49
CA MET A 98 -13.62 1.21 -8.49
C MET A 98 -13.36 -0.23 -8.01
N SER A 99 -12.99 -0.41 -6.75
CA SER A 99 -12.72 -1.74 -6.21
C SER A 99 -13.95 -2.63 -6.16
N THR A 100 -15.12 -2.10 -5.76
CA THR A 100 -16.34 -2.90 -5.61
C THR A 100 -17.03 -3.19 -6.94
N ASN A 101 -17.05 -2.23 -7.86
CA ASN A 101 -17.89 -2.32 -9.07
C ASN A 101 -17.15 -2.94 -10.25
N SER A 102 -15.99 -2.41 -10.62
CA SER A 102 -15.21 -2.93 -11.75
C SER A 102 -14.20 -3.99 -11.35
N LYS A 103 -13.78 -4.00 -10.07
CA LYS A 103 -12.64 -4.79 -9.55
C LYS A 103 -11.32 -4.52 -10.26
N ILE A 104 -11.27 -3.53 -11.16
CA ILE A 104 -10.09 -3.10 -11.91
C ILE A 104 -9.77 -1.69 -11.46
N MET A 105 -8.60 -1.55 -10.84
CA MET A 105 -8.10 -0.27 -10.35
C MET A 105 -7.41 0.49 -11.48
N LYS A 106 -7.83 1.73 -11.69
CA LYS A 106 -7.23 2.63 -12.69
C LYS A 106 -6.24 3.59 -12.04
N HIS A 107 -5.09 3.06 -11.61
CA HIS A 107 -4.11 3.81 -10.80
C HIS A 107 -3.61 5.09 -11.48
N GLN A 108 -3.47 5.12 -12.81
CA GLN A 108 -3.06 6.32 -13.53
C GLN A 108 -4.10 7.45 -13.44
N GLU A 109 -5.39 7.13 -13.56
CA GLU A 109 -6.47 8.12 -13.41
C GLU A 109 -6.54 8.64 -11.97
N LEU A 110 -6.33 7.75 -10.98
CA LEU A 110 -6.29 8.12 -9.58
C LEU A 110 -5.10 9.03 -9.26
N LEU A 111 -3.93 8.73 -9.83
CA LEU A 111 -2.73 9.55 -9.67
C LEU A 111 -2.96 10.98 -10.21
N GLN A 112 -3.47 11.10 -11.43
CA GLN A 112 -3.81 12.41 -12.02
C GLN A 112 -4.82 13.18 -11.17
N CYS A 113 -5.80 12.48 -10.60
CA CYS A 113 -6.81 13.09 -9.73
C CYS A 113 -6.19 13.70 -8.46
N ILE A 114 -5.34 12.96 -7.75
CA ILE A 114 -4.72 13.46 -6.51
C ILE A 114 -3.67 14.55 -6.79
N GLU A 115 -2.92 14.44 -7.88
CA GLU A 115 -2.00 15.50 -8.32
C GLU A 115 -2.75 16.81 -8.62
N GLY A 116 -3.90 16.73 -9.30
CA GLY A 116 -4.76 17.89 -9.54
C GLY A 116 -5.31 18.52 -8.26
N ILE A 117 -5.71 17.71 -7.27
CA ILE A 117 -6.16 18.23 -5.95
C ILE A 117 -5.02 19.00 -5.27
N VAL A 118 -3.80 18.45 -5.27
CA VAL A 118 -2.64 19.10 -4.65
C VAL A 118 -2.29 20.42 -5.35
N GLU A 119 -2.31 20.43 -6.68
CA GLU A 119 -2.03 21.64 -7.46
C GLU A 119 -3.03 22.76 -7.13
N CYS A 120 -4.33 22.44 -7.00
CA CYS A 120 -5.37 23.41 -6.65
C CYS A 120 -5.19 24.05 -5.26
N HIS A 121 -4.57 23.36 -4.30
CA HIS A 121 -4.52 23.80 -2.89
C HIS A 121 -3.09 24.00 -2.36
N LEU A 122 -2.07 24.01 -3.23
CA LEU A 122 -0.65 24.11 -2.87
C LEU A 122 -0.35 25.33 -1.98
N LEU A 123 -0.98 26.47 -2.29
CA LEU A 123 -0.77 27.75 -1.61
C LEU A 123 -1.79 28.03 -0.49
N SER A 124 -2.72 27.11 -0.23
CA SER A 124 -3.74 27.28 0.80
C SER A 124 -3.15 27.24 2.21
N CYS A 125 -3.92 27.77 3.18
CA CYS A 125 -3.59 27.77 4.61
C CYS A 125 -2.23 28.39 4.97
N SER A 126 -1.88 29.53 4.38
CA SER A 126 -0.63 30.26 4.67
C SER A 126 -0.58 30.95 6.05
N HIS A 127 -1.73 31.12 6.71
CA HIS A 127 -1.80 31.74 8.04
C HIS A 127 -1.20 30.82 9.11
N LEU A 128 -0.34 31.36 9.98
CA LEU A 128 0.40 30.61 11.01
C LEU A 128 -0.50 29.75 11.92
N ALA A 129 -1.68 30.26 12.28
CA ALA A 129 -2.65 29.50 13.08
C ALA A 129 -3.19 28.23 12.40
N LEU A 130 -3.04 28.10 11.08
CA LEU A 130 -3.52 26.96 10.28
C LEU A 130 -2.40 25.99 9.91
N THR A 131 -1.16 26.19 10.38
CA THR A 131 -0.01 25.34 10.03
C THR A 131 -0.27 23.87 10.34
N ALA A 132 -0.88 23.55 11.49
CA ALA A 132 -1.13 22.15 11.85
C ALA A 132 -2.09 21.43 10.89
N ILE A 133 -3.18 22.07 10.48
CA ILE A 133 -4.13 21.48 9.51
C ILE A 133 -3.53 21.43 8.11
N LYS A 134 -2.72 22.43 7.74
CA LYS A 134 -1.97 22.44 6.49
C LYS A 134 -1.01 21.26 6.42
N THR A 135 -0.18 21.07 7.44
CA THR A 135 0.78 19.97 7.52
C THR A 135 0.06 18.62 7.41
N SER A 136 -1.06 18.44 8.12
CA SER A 136 -1.83 17.19 8.03
C SER A 136 -2.38 16.94 6.63
N LEU A 137 -2.96 17.96 5.98
CA LEU A 137 -3.48 17.86 4.62
C LEU A 137 -2.36 17.56 3.61
N THR A 138 -1.24 18.27 3.70
CA THR A 138 -0.08 18.07 2.82
C THR A 138 0.47 16.66 2.96
N LEU A 139 0.70 16.18 4.18
CA LEU A 139 1.24 14.83 4.40
C LEU A 139 0.30 13.76 3.85
N GLU A 140 -1.00 13.89 4.08
CA GLU A 140 -1.99 12.96 3.53
C GLU A 140 -1.93 12.90 2.00
N CYS A 141 -2.04 14.06 1.34
CA CYS A 141 -2.02 14.14 -0.11
C CYS A 141 -0.72 13.61 -0.71
N GLU A 142 0.42 13.96 -0.11
CA GLU A 142 1.71 13.49 -0.59
C GLU A 142 1.87 11.97 -0.41
N ILE A 143 1.38 11.40 0.70
CA ILE A 143 1.35 9.93 0.88
C ILE A 143 0.51 9.28 -0.22
N LEU A 144 -0.70 9.80 -0.48
CA LEU A 144 -1.56 9.29 -1.55
C LEU A 144 -0.88 9.34 -2.92
N ILE A 145 -0.22 10.46 -3.25
CA ILE A 145 0.58 10.60 -4.48
C ILE A 145 1.64 9.50 -4.56
N GLN A 146 2.44 9.32 -3.50
CA GLN A 146 3.52 8.33 -3.49
C GLN A 146 2.99 6.90 -3.60
N LEU A 147 1.88 6.57 -2.93
CA LEU A 147 1.26 5.24 -3.03
C LEU A 147 0.67 4.98 -4.42
N MET A 148 0.01 5.98 -5.03
CA MET A 148 -0.51 5.84 -6.40
C MET A 148 0.63 5.75 -7.43
N LYS A 149 1.71 6.53 -7.26
CA LYS A 149 2.94 6.40 -8.06
C LYS A 149 3.53 5.00 -7.95
N ALA A 150 3.68 4.47 -6.74
CA ALA A 150 4.17 3.12 -6.52
C ALA A 150 3.32 2.07 -7.27
N GLN A 151 1.98 2.19 -7.22
CA GLN A 151 1.07 1.31 -7.98
C GLN A 151 1.23 1.43 -9.50
N VAL A 152 1.39 2.64 -10.03
CA VAL A 152 1.62 2.88 -11.46
C VAL A 152 2.97 2.31 -11.93
N GLU A 153 4.02 2.48 -11.14
CA GLU A 153 5.35 2.00 -11.53
C GLU A 153 5.46 0.47 -11.40
N VAL A 154 4.86 -0.14 -10.37
CA VAL A 154 4.96 -1.59 -10.14
C VAL A 154 4.21 -2.38 -11.22
N GLN A 155 3.05 -1.91 -11.67
CA GLN A 155 2.29 -2.55 -12.76
C GLN A 155 3.00 -2.42 -14.13
N ASN A 156 3.91 -1.46 -14.27
CA ASN A 156 4.78 -1.28 -15.43
C ASN A 156 6.15 -1.93 -15.27
N TRP A 157 6.35 -2.71 -14.20
CA TRP A 157 7.59 -3.43 -13.92
C TRP A 157 8.82 -2.53 -13.87
N ARG A 158 8.75 -1.43 -13.11
CA ARG A 158 9.86 -0.47 -12.95
C ARG A 158 10.38 -0.45 -11.52
N PHE A 159 11.42 -1.25 -11.27
CA PHE A 159 11.93 -1.51 -9.94
C PHE A 159 12.29 -0.25 -9.12
N LEU A 160 13.24 0.55 -9.61
CA LEU A 160 13.76 1.70 -8.85
C LEU A 160 12.67 2.77 -8.61
N PRO A 161 11.87 3.20 -9.61
CA PRO A 161 10.76 4.12 -9.38
C PRO A 161 9.75 3.61 -8.34
N THR A 162 9.39 2.31 -8.36
CA THR A 162 8.51 1.72 -7.35
C THR A 162 9.11 1.84 -5.95
N LEU A 163 10.39 1.48 -5.78
CA LEU A 163 11.06 1.55 -4.48
C LEU A 163 11.16 2.98 -3.95
N MET A 164 11.55 3.93 -4.80
CA MET A 164 11.64 5.35 -4.41
C MET A 164 10.28 5.89 -3.96
N ALA A 165 9.20 5.54 -4.66
CA ALA A 165 7.85 5.95 -4.28
C ALA A 165 7.41 5.30 -2.94
N LEU A 166 7.69 4.02 -2.73
CA LEU A 166 7.40 3.33 -1.46
C LEU A 166 8.18 3.91 -0.27
N TYR A 167 9.45 4.26 -0.47
CA TYR A 167 10.28 4.94 0.53
C TYR A 167 9.76 6.36 0.80
N GLY A 168 9.43 7.10 -0.26
CA GLY A 168 8.84 8.44 -0.17
C GLY A 168 7.51 8.46 0.59
N ALA A 169 6.68 7.41 0.46
CA ALA A 169 5.48 7.22 1.24
C ALA A 169 5.80 6.95 2.72
N GLN A 170 6.75 6.04 3.01
CA GLN A 170 7.15 5.71 4.38
C GLN A 170 7.68 6.93 5.14
N ALA A 171 8.56 7.73 4.52
CA ALA A 171 9.13 8.92 5.15
C ALA A 171 8.03 9.92 5.59
N ARG A 172 6.99 10.08 4.76
CA ARG A 172 5.85 10.96 5.04
C ARG A 172 4.90 10.38 6.07
N MET A 173 4.68 9.06 6.05
CA MET A 173 3.91 8.37 7.09
C MET A 173 4.57 8.57 8.46
N SER A 174 5.88 8.33 8.57
CA SER A 174 6.64 8.57 9.81
C SER A 174 6.65 10.05 10.21
N ALA A 175 6.62 11.00 9.26
CA ALA A 175 6.43 12.41 9.57
C ALA A 175 5.03 12.68 10.13
N TRP A 176 3.97 12.10 9.54
CA TRP A 176 2.60 12.25 10.03
C TRP A 176 2.43 11.64 11.42
N GLU A 177 2.96 10.44 11.65
CA GLU A 177 2.92 9.76 12.93
C GLU A 177 3.47 10.61 14.08
N ARG A 178 4.61 11.29 13.88
CA ARG A 178 5.17 12.22 14.87
C ARG A 178 4.21 13.39 15.20
N THR A 179 3.43 13.86 14.24
CA THR A 179 2.41 14.90 14.48
C THR A 179 1.18 14.38 15.22
N LEU A 180 0.94 13.06 15.22
CA LEU A 180 -0.13 12.41 15.98
C LEU A 180 0.31 12.14 17.44
N GLN A 181 1.52 11.63 17.64
CA GLN A 181 2.07 11.28 18.96
C GLN A 181 2.29 12.52 19.86
N SER A 182 2.68 13.66 19.27
CA SER A 182 2.90 14.91 20.02
C SER A 182 1.65 15.54 20.64
N LYS A 183 0.45 15.02 20.34
CA LYS A 183 -0.83 15.55 20.87
C LYS A 183 -1.38 14.80 22.10
N GLU A 184 -0.74 13.72 22.56
CA GLU A 184 -1.22 12.91 23.69
C GLU A 184 -0.60 13.24 25.06
N SER A 185 0.02 14.42 25.23
CA SER A 185 0.49 14.90 26.54
C SER A 185 -0.63 15.33 27.50
N TRP A 186 -1.88 14.90 27.30
CA TRP A 186 -3.00 15.07 28.24
C TRP A 186 -3.28 13.77 29.01
N LYS A 187 -2.30 13.35 29.82
CA LYS A 187 -2.54 12.55 31.03
C LYS A 187 -2.72 13.49 32.22
N LEU A 188 -3.91 14.04 32.40
CA LEU A 188 -4.43 14.45 33.70
C LEU A 188 -5.90 14.06 33.75
N GLY A 189 -6.15 12.80 34.14
CA GLY A 189 -7.48 12.22 34.34
C GLY A 189 -7.31 10.81 34.88
N PHE A 190 -7.39 10.68 36.19
CA PHE A 190 -7.26 9.43 36.94
C PHE A 190 -8.27 8.37 36.45
N SER A 191 -7.86 7.47 35.56
CA SER A 191 -8.53 6.19 35.22
C SER A 191 -7.67 5.42 34.22
N ALA A 192 -6.47 5.00 34.62
CA ALA A 192 -5.44 4.47 33.74
C ALA A 192 -5.35 2.93 33.71
N THR A 193 -6.46 2.18 33.77
CA THR A 193 -6.35 0.70 33.81
C THR A 193 -7.24 -0.11 32.86
N PHE A 194 -8.15 0.44 32.04
CA PHE A 194 -9.04 -0.43 31.25
C PHE A 194 -9.48 0.01 29.84
N LEU A 195 -8.83 0.98 29.18
CA LEU A 195 -9.11 1.27 27.76
C LEU A 195 -7.81 1.30 26.94
N LYS A 196 -7.82 0.44 25.91
CA LYS A 196 -6.72 0.05 25.00
C LYS A 196 -5.80 1.19 24.59
N ALA A 197 -4.51 0.83 24.53
CA ALA A 197 -3.41 1.59 23.97
C ALA A 197 -3.77 2.39 22.71
N ASN A 198 -3.41 3.67 22.73
CA ASN A 198 -3.10 4.57 21.62
C ASN A 198 -3.37 3.99 20.20
N GLN A 199 -4.61 4.06 19.72
CA GLN A 199 -4.93 3.65 18.34
C GLN A 199 -4.80 4.85 17.41
N GLN A 200 -3.86 4.75 16.46
CA GLN A 200 -3.74 5.69 15.34
C GLN A 200 -5.09 5.82 14.59
N PRO A 201 -5.41 6.97 13.97
CA PRO A 201 -6.67 7.14 13.24
C PRO A 201 -6.89 6.09 12.15
N ALA A 202 -8.14 5.71 11.91
CA ALA A 202 -8.48 4.64 10.97
C ALA A 202 -7.95 4.89 9.55
N LEU A 203 -7.97 6.14 9.09
CA LEU A 203 -7.40 6.54 7.80
C LEU A 203 -5.90 6.26 7.72
N TYR A 204 -5.14 6.60 8.77
CA TYR A 204 -3.70 6.35 8.81
C TYR A 204 -3.41 4.84 8.77
N GLN A 205 -4.12 4.06 9.58
CA GLN A 205 -4.00 2.59 9.58
C GLN A 205 -4.31 2.00 8.20
N TRP A 206 -5.32 2.54 7.51
CA TRP A 206 -5.65 2.11 6.15
C TRP A 206 -4.53 2.44 5.15
N LEU A 207 -3.92 3.62 5.23
CA LEU A 207 -2.79 4.00 4.38
C LEU A 207 -1.58 3.08 4.61
N VAL A 208 -1.28 2.75 5.86
CA VAL A 208 -0.23 1.76 6.21
C VAL A 208 -0.55 0.40 5.59
N LYS A 209 -1.80 -0.07 5.71
CA LYS A 209 -2.25 -1.33 5.10
C LYS A 209 -2.10 -1.32 3.57
N LEU A 210 -2.43 -0.22 2.91
CA LEU A 210 -2.25 -0.05 1.47
C LEU A 210 -0.76 -0.11 1.08
N ARG A 211 0.11 0.59 1.81
CA ARG A 211 1.56 0.52 1.57
C ARG A 211 2.09 -0.90 1.69
N SER A 212 1.71 -1.62 2.75
CA SER A 212 2.14 -3.01 2.95
C SER A 212 1.66 -3.94 1.85
N ALA A 213 0.45 -3.74 1.32
CA ALA A 213 -0.06 -4.52 0.19
C ALA A 213 0.71 -4.23 -1.12
N ILE A 214 1.05 -2.96 -1.39
CA ILE A 214 1.88 -2.58 -2.55
C ILE A 214 3.29 -3.17 -2.40
N LEU A 215 3.85 -3.17 -1.20
CA LEU A 215 5.16 -3.77 -0.91
C LEU A 215 5.16 -5.28 -1.14
N ALA A 216 4.10 -5.99 -0.76
CA ALA A 216 3.95 -7.42 -1.03
C ALA A 216 3.87 -7.72 -2.54
N LYS A 217 3.13 -6.89 -3.30
CA LYS A 217 3.11 -6.96 -4.78
C LYS A 217 4.50 -6.71 -5.38
N CYS A 218 5.19 -5.67 -4.93
CA CYS A 218 6.55 -5.34 -5.34
C CYS A 218 7.49 -6.53 -5.10
N SER A 219 7.42 -7.14 -3.92
CA SER A 219 8.28 -8.28 -3.56
C SER A 219 8.03 -9.50 -4.43
N LEU A 220 6.78 -9.75 -4.84
CA LEU A 220 6.47 -10.79 -5.82
C LEU A 220 7.06 -10.47 -7.20
N TYR A 221 6.77 -9.28 -7.76
CA TYR A 221 7.17 -8.92 -9.13
C TYR A 221 8.67 -8.73 -9.30
N PHE A 222 9.40 -8.48 -8.21
CA PHE A 222 10.85 -8.37 -8.21
C PHE A 222 11.52 -9.49 -7.43
N HIS A 223 10.81 -10.58 -7.10
CA HIS A 223 11.32 -11.70 -6.31
C HIS A 223 12.65 -12.23 -6.87
N THR A 224 12.72 -12.42 -8.19
CA THR A 224 13.93 -12.91 -8.86
C THR A 224 15.13 -12.00 -8.60
N THR A 225 14.97 -10.69 -8.78
CA THR A 225 16.04 -9.70 -8.52
C THR A 225 16.40 -9.65 -7.04
N LEU A 226 15.39 -9.60 -6.15
CA LEU A 226 15.61 -9.53 -4.70
C LEU A 226 16.37 -10.77 -4.21
N SER A 227 15.98 -11.96 -4.66
CA SER A 227 16.64 -13.22 -4.29
C SER A 227 18.08 -13.35 -4.79
N GLN A 228 18.45 -12.62 -5.85
CA GLN A 228 19.81 -12.59 -6.40
C GLN A 228 20.71 -11.56 -5.71
N GLN A 229 20.13 -10.49 -5.18
CA GLN A 229 20.87 -9.37 -4.60
C GLN A 229 20.87 -9.37 -3.06
N ALA A 230 19.91 -10.03 -2.42
CA ALA A 230 19.81 -10.15 -0.97
C ALA A 230 20.34 -11.51 -0.50
N SER A 231 20.98 -11.52 0.67
CA SER A 231 21.29 -12.73 1.40
C SER A 231 20.01 -13.47 1.83
N SER A 232 20.15 -14.76 2.20
CA SER A 232 19.02 -15.56 2.69
C SER A 232 18.42 -15.03 4.00
N GLY A 233 19.22 -14.34 4.83
CA GLY A 233 18.76 -13.65 6.03
C GLY A 233 17.94 -12.39 5.69
N GLU A 234 18.44 -11.56 4.78
CA GLU A 234 17.75 -10.36 4.31
C GLU A 234 16.43 -10.70 3.61
N MET A 235 16.41 -11.72 2.74
CA MET A 235 15.19 -12.15 2.07
C MET A 235 14.13 -12.63 3.08
N ARG A 236 14.54 -13.37 4.13
CA ARG A 236 13.62 -13.74 5.22
C ARG A 236 13.10 -12.53 5.98
N SER A 237 13.96 -11.55 6.30
CA SER A 237 13.56 -10.28 6.93
C SER A 237 12.58 -9.48 6.05
N ILE A 238 12.82 -9.42 4.75
CA ILE A 238 11.93 -8.75 3.78
C ILE A 238 10.55 -9.42 3.81
N VAL A 239 10.51 -10.76 3.83
CA VAL A 239 9.27 -11.54 3.84
C VAL A 239 8.55 -11.45 5.20
N THR A 240 9.25 -11.54 6.34
CA THR A 240 8.61 -11.46 7.67
C THR A 240 8.03 -10.08 7.97
N LYS A 241 8.63 -9.01 7.43
CA LYS A 241 8.06 -7.65 7.50
C LYS A 241 6.83 -7.47 6.62
N GLN A 242 6.52 -8.42 5.73
CA GLN A 242 5.33 -8.38 4.88
C GLN A 242 4.19 -9.17 5.52
N GLY A 243 2.97 -8.63 5.42
CA GLY A 243 1.78 -9.33 5.90
C GLY A 243 1.41 -10.58 5.08
N VAL A 244 1.91 -10.71 3.84
CA VAL A 244 1.62 -11.83 2.94
C VAL A 244 2.82 -12.14 2.05
N ASP A 245 3.23 -13.41 2.01
CA ASP A 245 4.20 -13.93 1.05
C ASP A 245 3.48 -14.57 -0.16
N TYR A 246 3.37 -13.83 -1.25
CA TYR A 246 2.75 -14.34 -2.48
C TYR A 246 3.61 -15.40 -3.19
N TYR A 247 4.93 -15.33 -3.09
CA TYR A 247 5.80 -16.30 -3.75
C TYR A 247 5.65 -17.67 -3.09
N HIS A 248 5.68 -17.71 -1.76
CA HIS A 248 5.39 -18.92 -0.99
C HIS A 248 3.98 -19.46 -1.25
N LYS A 249 2.97 -18.58 -1.38
CA LYS A 249 1.60 -18.97 -1.73
C LYS A 249 1.53 -19.65 -3.10
N ILE A 250 2.22 -19.10 -4.11
CA ILE A 250 2.35 -19.70 -5.44
C ILE A 250 3.05 -21.05 -5.37
N GLN A 251 4.15 -21.15 -4.62
CA GLN A 251 4.91 -22.37 -4.45
C GLN A 251 4.10 -23.48 -3.75
N SER A 252 3.36 -23.12 -2.71
CA SER A 252 2.47 -24.03 -1.99
C SER A 252 1.35 -24.56 -2.88
N PHE A 253 0.73 -23.68 -3.70
CA PHE A 253 -0.28 -24.09 -4.68
C PHE A 253 0.30 -25.03 -5.73
N GLN A 254 1.48 -24.70 -6.27
CA GLN A 254 2.16 -25.50 -7.29
C GLN A 254 2.39 -26.95 -6.82
N ARG A 255 2.91 -27.12 -5.60
CA ARG A 255 3.14 -28.45 -5.00
C ARG A 255 1.83 -29.17 -4.66
N LYS A 256 0.88 -28.48 -4.02
CA LYS A 256 -0.38 -29.07 -3.55
C LYS A 256 -1.23 -29.65 -4.67
N HIS A 257 -1.27 -28.97 -5.82
CA HIS A 257 -2.12 -29.37 -6.95
C HIS A 257 -1.36 -30.09 -8.07
N ASP A 258 -0.06 -30.34 -7.89
CA ASP A 258 0.81 -31.00 -8.87
C ASP A 258 0.65 -30.39 -10.27
N VAL A 259 0.83 -29.07 -10.36
CA VAL A 259 0.87 -28.35 -11.64
C VAL A 259 2.32 -28.17 -12.10
N LEU A 260 2.53 -28.14 -13.41
CA LEU A 260 3.87 -28.12 -14.01
C LEU A 260 4.61 -26.83 -13.64
N ALA A 261 3.94 -25.68 -13.77
CA ALA A 261 4.49 -24.40 -13.38
C ALA A 261 3.41 -23.32 -13.19
N VAL A 262 3.75 -22.33 -12.38
CA VAL A 262 3.07 -21.04 -12.28
C VAL A 262 4.04 -19.96 -12.74
N LEU A 263 3.63 -19.13 -13.69
CA LEU A 263 4.44 -18.06 -14.26
C LEU A 263 3.72 -16.72 -14.15
N ILE A 264 4.48 -15.63 -14.01
CA ILE A 264 4.00 -14.28 -14.26
C ILE A 264 4.81 -13.74 -15.43
N ILE A 265 4.13 -13.27 -16.46
CA ILE A 265 4.75 -12.78 -17.70
C ILE A 265 4.35 -11.34 -17.90
N PHE A 266 5.34 -10.49 -18.19
CA PHE A 266 5.13 -9.08 -18.47
C PHE A 266 5.11 -8.81 -19.97
N ASP A 267 4.16 -8.01 -20.44
CA ASP A 267 4.11 -7.53 -21.82
C ASP A 267 4.86 -6.20 -21.96
N SER A 268 6.10 -6.28 -22.45
CA SER A 268 7.00 -5.14 -22.58
C SER A 268 6.77 -4.30 -23.85
N ARG A 269 5.85 -4.72 -24.73
CA ARG A 269 5.61 -4.04 -26.01
C ARG A 269 5.15 -2.59 -25.79
N GLY A 270 5.83 -1.66 -26.45
CA GLY A 270 5.55 -0.23 -26.34
C GLY A 270 5.87 0.36 -24.96
N THR A 271 6.72 -0.31 -24.16
CA THR A 271 7.20 0.22 -22.88
C THR A 271 8.67 0.59 -22.96
N GLU A 272 9.01 1.72 -22.35
CA GLU A 272 10.39 2.16 -22.16
C GLU A 272 10.79 1.99 -20.69
N ASN A 273 12.03 1.57 -20.46
CA ASN A 273 12.66 1.42 -19.15
C ASN A 273 12.00 0.42 -18.19
N SER A 274 11.18 -0.52 -18.69
CA SER A 274 10.66 -1.63 -17.88
C SER A 274 11.73 -2.70 -17.68
N GLY A 275 11.78 -3.30 -16.49
CA GLY A 275 12.76 -4.32 -16.18
C GLY A 275 12.80 -4.72 -14.71
N SER A 276 13.40 -5.88 -14.48
CA SER A 276 13.58 -6.46 -13.16
C SER A 276 14.54 -5.67 -12.25
N GLY A 277 15.30 -4.71 -12.78
CA GLY A 277 16.30 -3.95 -12.03
C GLY A 277 16.69 -2.64 -12.70
N TYR A 278 17.73 -2.00 -12.18
CA TYR A 278 18.25 -0.74 -12.71
C TYR A 278 18.94 -0.96 -14.06
N ARG A 279 18.54 -0.17 -15.07
CA ARG A 279 19.25 -0.06 -16.36
C ARG A 279 19.86 1.33 -16.45
N HIS A 280 21.18 1.40 -16.61
CA HIS A 280 21.88 2.67 -16.78
C HIS A 280 21.42 3.35 -18.09
N PRO A 281 21.07 4.66 -18.09
CA PRO A 281 20.56 5.36 -19.28
C PRO A 281 21.50 5.34 -20.49
N GLY A 282 22.81 5.24 -20.26
CA GLY A 282 23.83 5.14 -21.31
C GLY A 282 24.10 3.73 -21.85
N ARG A 283 23.43 2.69 -21.32
CA ARG A 283 23.55 1.32 -21.85
C ARG A 283 22.68 1.23 -23.11
N GLY A 284 23.28 0.84 -24.24
CA GLY A 284 22.57 0.72 -25.53
C GLY A 284 21.27 -0.09 -25.45
N ALA A 285 20.40 0.12 -26.44
CA ALA A 285 19.10 -0.52 -26.55
C ALA A 285 19.22 -2.01 -26.90
N ASP A 286 19.71 -2.85 -25.99
CA ASP A 286 19.38 -4.27 -26.03
C ASP A 286 17.87 -4.37 -25.87
N MET A 287 17.18 -4.66 -26.98
CA MET A 287 15.74 -4.81 -27.01
C MET A 287 15.39 -5.96 -26.05
N PRO A 288 14.75 -5.66 -24.90
CA PRO A 288 14.34 -6.71 -24.00
C PRO A 288 13.34 -7.62 -24.73
N PRO A 289 13.24 -8.91 -24.34
CA PRO A 289 12.22 -9.79 -24.90
C PRO A 289 10.84 -9.14 -24.79
N SER A 290 9.95 -9.39 -25.74
CA SER A 290 8.59 -8.81 -25.71
C SER A 290 7.75 -9.34 -24.54
N PHE A 291 8.09 -10.53 -24.04
CA PHE A 291 7.38 -11.23 -22.97
C PHE A 291 8.33 -11.83 -21.93
N PRO A 292 9.06 -11.00 -21.15
CA PRO A 292 9.92 -11.51 -20.08
C PRO A 292 9.09 -12.25 -19.02
N VAL A 293 9.67 -13.34 -18.52
CA VAL A 293 9.14 -14.06 -17.35
C VAL A 293 9.58 -13.32 -16.10
N VAL A 294 8.61 -12.79 -15.36
CA VAL A 294 8.80 -12.02 -14.12
C VAL A 294 9.03 -12.96 -12.94
N VAL A 295 8.16 -13.97 -12.82
CA VAL A 295 8.20 -15.03 -11.80
C VAL A 295 8.01 -16.37 -12.49
N CYS A 296 8.76 -17.38 -12.07
CA CYS A 296 8.55 -18.77 -12.48
C CYS A 296 8.65 -19.68 -11.25
N CYS A 297 7.69 -20.57 -11.07
CA CYS A 297 7.71 -21.57 -10.01
C CYS A 297 7.25 -22.92 -10.56
N PRO A 298 8.09 -23.98 -10.56
CA PRO A 298 9.47 -24.01 -10.09
C PRO A 298 10.44 -23.33 -11.08
N ASN A 299 11.55 -22.76 -10.57
CA ASN A 299 12.57 -22.09 -11.40
C ASN A 299 13.14 -23.02 -12.50
N THR A 300 13.14 -24.33 -12.28
CA THR A 300 13.62 -25.34 -13.24
C THR A 300 12.75 -25.48 -14.48
N PHE A 301 11.49 -24.99 -14.47
CA PHE A 301 10.60 -25.10 -15.62
C PHE A 301 11.18 -24.40 -16.86
N MET A 302 11.84 -23.25 -16.66
CA MET A 302 12.47 -22.47 -17.73
C MET A 302 13.62 -23.20 -18.44
N GLN A 303 14.25 -24.18 -17.78
CA GLN A 303 15.36 -24.94 -18.35
C GLN A 303 14.90 -26.10 -19.23
N LYS A 304 13.63 -26.52 -19.11
CA LYS A 304 13.16 -27.80 -19.67
C LYS A 304 12.50 -27.69 -21.03
N SER A 305 11.91 -26.55 -21.42
CA SER A 305 11.24 -26.42 -22.73
C SER A 305 10.92 -24.97 -23.13
N LEU A 306 11.61 -24.48 -24.16
CA LEU A 306 11.28 -23.19 -24.82
C LEU A 306 9.92 -23.23 -25.54
N VAL A 307 9.45 -24.42 -25.94
CA VAL A 307 8.19 -24.61 -26.68
C VAL A 307 6.98 -24.14 -25.87
N HIS A 308 6.99 -24.37 -24.55
CA HIS A 308 5.91 -23.89 -23.67
C HIS A 308 5.82 -22.35 -23.69
N LEU A 309 6.96 -21.66 -23.69
CA LEU A 309 7.00 -20.19 -23.70
C LEU A 309 6.48 -19.64 -25.03
N ASP A 310 6.86 -20.23 -26.17
CA ASP A 310 6.38 -19.78 -27.48
C ASP A 310 4.85 -19.90 -27.59
N ASN A 311 4.30 -21.01 -27.10
CA ASN A 311 2.85 -21.24 -27.06
C ASN A 311 2.15 -20.23 -26.14
N ILE A 312 2.69 -20.02 -24.93
CA ILE A 312 2.17 -19.04 -23.98
C ILE A 312 2.18 -17.62 -24.58
N GLN A 313 3.31 -17.19 -25.14
CA GLN A 313 3.44 -15.85 -25.74
C GLN A 313 2.49 -15.65 -26.93
N THR A 314 2.36 -16.66 -27.78
CA THR A 314 1.44 -16.63 -28.92
C THR A 314 -0.01 -16.45 -28.43
N LYS A 315 -0.41 -17.18 -27.39
CA LYS A 315 -1.78 -17.08 -26.84
C LYS A 315 -2.03 -15.77 -26.11
N ILE A 316 -1.04 -15.22 -25.40
CA ILE A 316 -1.15 -13.87 -24.81
C ILE A 316 -1.40 -12.83 -25.91
N LYS A 317 -0.71 -12.91 -27.06
CA LYS A 317 -0.94 -12.01 -28.20
C LYS A 317 -2.33 -12.17 -28.80
N GLU A 318 -2.75 -13.41 -29.08
CA GLU A 318 -4.05 -13.70 -29.71
C GLU A 318 -5.24 -13.31 -28.83
N ARG A 319 -5.15 -13.51 -27.52
CA ARG A 319 -6.24 -13.29 -26.56
C ARG A 319 -6.10 -11.99 -25.77
N HIS A 320 -5.25 -11.07 -26.22
CA HIS A 320 -4.93 -9.83 -25.50
C HIS A 320 -6.16 -9.02 -25.07
N ALA A 321 -7.11 -8.81 -25.99
CA ALA A 321 -8.32 -8.02 -25.70
C ALA A 321 -9.20 -8.66 -24.60
N GLU A 322 -9.28 -9.99 -24.54
CA GLU A 322 -10.03 -10.72 -23.51
C GLU A 322 -9.24 -10.84 -22.20
N LEU A 323 -7.91 -10.84 -22.25
CA LEU A 323 -7.11 -10.77 -21.03
C LEU A 323 -7.24 -9.40 -20.33
N LEU A 324 -7.43 -8.32 -21.11
CA LEU A 324 -7.64 -6.98 -20.58
C LEU A 324 -8.97 -6.79 -19.83
N THR A 325 -9.99 -7.62 -20.09
CA THR A 325 -11.27 -7.55 -19.35
C THR A 325 -11.15 -8.06 -17.92
N MET A 326 -10.15 -8.91 -17.63
CA MET A 326 -9.85 -9.46 -16.30
C MET A 326 -11.06 -10.08 -15.57
N ASP A 327 -12.04 -10.59 -16.30
CA ASP A 327 -13.33 -11.08 -15.81
C ASP A 327 -13.31 -12.60 -15.54
N LYS A 328 -12.56 -13.34 -16.34
CA LYS A 328 -12.49 -14.81 -16.26
C LYS A 328 -11.09 -15.34 -16.53
N VAL A 329 -10.88 -16.61 -16.18
CA VAL A 329 -9.67 -17.35 -16.53
C VAL A 329 -9.84 -17.95 -17.93
N ILE A 330 -8.86 -17.73 -18.80
CA ILE A 330 -8.86 -18.23 -20.17
C ILE A 330 -8.05 -19.52 -20.22
N TYR A 331 -8.62 -20.59 -20.77
CA TYR A 331 -7.94 -21.87 -20.91
C TYR A 331 -7.53 -22.13 -22.36
N HIS A 332 -6.31 -22.62 -22.55
CA HIS A 332 -5.82 -23.10 -23.83
C HIS A 332 -5.23 -24.50 -23.70
N LYS A 333 -5.85 -25.47 -24.37
CA LYS A 333 -5.37 -26.85 -24.43
C LYS A 333 -4.49 -27.04 -25.66
N CYS A 334 -3.21 -27.34 -25.45
CA CYS A 334 -2.28 -27.73 -26.50
C CYS A 334 -2.26 -29.25 -26.62
N THR A 335 -2.68 -29.77 -27.77
CA THR A 335 -2.65 -31.22 -28.06
C THR A 335 -1.24 -31.71 -28.40
N LYS A 336 -0.36 -30.84 -28.92
CA LYS A 336 1.03 -31.16 -29.27
C LYS A 336 1.90 -31.40 -28.03
N ASP A 337 1.75 -30.56 -27.01
CA ASP A 337 2.57 -30.63 -25.79
C ASP A 337 1.90 -31.42 -24.65
N LEU A 338 0.71 -31.99 -24.91
CA LEU A 338 -0.15 -32.59 -23.89
C LEU A 338 -0.34 -31.70 -22.64
N CYS A 339 -0.37 -30.39 -22.83
CA CYS A 339 -0.40 -29.39 -21.76
C CYS A 339 -1.59 -28.43 -21.94
N THR A 340 -2.19 -28.01 -20.83
CA THR A 340 -3.19 -26.95 -20.75
C THR A 340 -2.60 -25.76 -20.01
N TYR A 341 -2.83 -24.57 -20.55
CA TYR A 341 -2.42 -23.30 -19.97
C TYR A 341 -3.65 -22.51 -19.56
N ALA A 342 -3.70 -22.10 -18.30
CA ALA A 342 -4.70 -21.17 -17.78
C ALA A 342 -4.07 -19.77 -17.70
N PHE A 343 -4.79 -18.75 -18.15
CA PHE A 343 -4.32 -17.37 -18.21
C PHE A 343 -5.29 -16.44 -17.48
N HIS A 344 -4.74 -15.52 -16.69
CA HIS A 344 -5.50 -14.43 -16.09
C HIS A 344 -4.59 -13.24 -15.82
N ASN A 345 -5.05 -12.02 -16.08
CA ASN A 345 -4.23 -10.84 -15.86
C ASN A 345 -4.29 -10.38 -14.40
N THR A 346 -3.13 -10.18 -13.79
CA THR A 346 -2.99 -9.55 -12.47
C THR A 346 -2.92 -8.03 -12.58
N ASP A 347 -2.41 -7.51 -13.70
CA ASP A 347 -2.39 -6.10 -14.09
C ASP A 347 -2.52 -6.00 -15.63
N PRO A 348 -2.77 -4.82 -16.23
CA PRO A 348 -2.99 -4.71 -17.68
C PRO A 348 -1.85 -5.28 -18.54
N ARG A 349 -0.64 -5.33 -18.01
CA ARG A 349 0.57 -5.85 -18.67
C ARG A 349 1.16 -7.07 -17.98
N MET A 350 0.51 -7.63 -16.96
CA MET A 350 1.01 -8.78 -16.20
C MET A 350 0.02 -9.93 -16.32
N THR A 351 0.46 -11.03 -16.91
CA THR A 351 -0.35 -12.24 -17.09
C THR A 351 0.16 -13.35 -16.19
N LEU A 352 -0.69 -13.80 -15.27
CA LEU A 352 -0.50 -15.02 -14.51
C LEU A 352 -0.86 -16.22 -15.40
N VAL A 353 0.03 -17.20 -15.46
CA VAL A 353 -0.10 -18.40 -16.27
C VAL A 353 0.10 -19.63 -15.40
N ILE A 354 -0.79 -20.61 -15.49
CA ILE A 354 -0.63 -21.92 -14.86
C ILE A 354 -0.59 -23.00 -15.95
N ALA A 355 0.50 -23.75 -16.01
CA ALA A 355 0.69 -24.86 -16.95
C ALA A 355 0.48 -26.20 -16.22
N PHE A 356 -0.30 -27.09 -16.81
CA PHE A 356 -0.58 -28.42 -16.23
C PHE A 356 -0.87 -29.46 -17.33
N GLU A 357 -0.60 -30.73 -17.04
CA GLU A 357 -0.76 -31.83 -18.00
C GLU A 357 -2.24 -32.10 -18.34
N ASN A 358 -2.50 -32.43 -19.60
CA ASN A 358 -3.82 -32.84 -20.08
C ASN A 358 -4.23 -34.18 -19.45
N GLY A 359 -5.42 -34.24 -18.85
CA GLY A 359 -6.04 -35.51 -18.42
C GLY A 359 -6.10 -35.73 -16.90
N LYS A 360 -5.50 -34.88 -16.08
CA LYS A 360 -5.67 -34.91 -14.61
C LYS A 360 -6.93 -34.12 -14.20
N GLN A 361 -8.03 -34.85 -13.92
CA GLN A 361 -9.27 -34.49 -13.18
C GLN A 361 -9.92 -33.11 -13.41
N ARG A 362 -11.22 -33.10 -13.74
CA ARG A 362 -12.08 -31.90 -13.90
C ARG A 362 -12.06 -30.96 -12.68
N ASP A 363 -11.82 -31.47 -11.47
CA ASP A 363 -11.78 -30.67 -10.24
C ASP A 363 -10.59 -29.70 -10.20
N LYS A 364 -9.51 -29.97 -10.96
CA LYS A 364 -8.32 -29.10 -11.00
C LYS A 364 -8.60 -27.73 -11.60
N GLU A 365 -9.45 -27.63 -12.63
CA GLU A 365 -9.78 -26.34 -13.27
C GLU A 365 -10.53 -25.40 -12.32
N THR A 366 -11.40 -25.94 -11.45
CA THR A 366 -12.10 -25.14 -10.43
C THR A 366 -11.11 -24.57 -9.42
N HIS A 367 -10.17 -25.38 -8.93
CA HIS A 367 -9.13 -24.92 -8.01
C HIS A 367 -8.18 -23.90 -8.64
N ILE A 368 -7.76 -24.12 -9.89
CA ILE A 368 -6.94 -23.19 -10.67
C ILE A 368 -7.68 -21.86 -10.85
N THR A 369 -8.95 -21.92 -11.26
CA THR A 369 -9.77 -20.72 -11.47
C THR A 369 -9.87 -19.90 -10.19
N SER A 370 -10.28 -20.53 -9.08
CA SER A 370 -10.38 -19.86 -7.78
C SER A 370 -9.05 -19.26 -7.34
N PHE A 371 -7.96 -20.04 -7.43
CA PHE A 371 -6.64 -19.56 -7.03
C PHE A 371 -6.19 -18.35 -7.86
N MET A 372 -6.33 -18.40 -9.19
CA MET A 372 -5.91 -17.32 -10.08
C MET A 372 -6.75 -16.06 -9.85
N THR A 373 -8.08 -16.20 -9.72
CA THR A 373 -8.96 -15.05 -9.44
C THR A 373 -8.66 -14.44 -8.08
N ASP A 374 -8.47 -15.27 -7.05
CA ASP A 374 -8.20 -14.81 -5.69
C ASP A 374 -6.85 -14.11 -5.63
N LEU A 375 -5.78 -14.76 -6.11
CA LEU A 375 -4.43 -14.18 -6.11
C LEU A 375 -4.41 -12.85 -6.87
N SER A 376 -5.10 -12.76 -8.00
CA SER A 376 -5.14 -11.53 -8.81
C SER A 376 -5.94 -10.41 -8.14
N MET A 377 -7.00 -10.71 -7.39
CA MET A 377 -7.68 -9.71 -6.55
C MET A 377 -6.80 -9.21 -5.40
N HIS A 378 -5.98 -10.09 -4.80
CA HIS A 378 -5.05 -9.70 -3.74
C HIS A 378 -3.92 -8.82 -4.28
N ILE A 379 -3.32 -9.19 -5.42
CA ILE A 379 -2.28 -8.40 -6.09
C ILE A 379 -2.79 -7.01 -6.49
N ARG A 380 -4.04 -6.90 -6.96
CA ARG A 380 -4.69 -5.61 -7.28
C ARG A 380 -5.13 -4.80 -6.06
N CYS A 381 -4.90 -5.32 -4.85
CA CYS A 381 -5.24 -4.67 -3.58
C CYS A 381 -6.74 -4.39 -3.38
N ASN A 382 -7.65 -5.07 -4.11
CA ASN A 382 -9.09 -4.81 -4.04
C ASN A 382 -9.62 -4.85 -2.61
N LYS A 383 -9.26 -5.89 -1.86
CA LYS A 383 -9.69 -6.04 -0.46
C LYS A 383 -9.21 -4.91 0.44
N VAL A 384 -8.06 -4.31 0.14
CA VAL A 384 -7.58 -3.14 0.89
C VAL A 384 -8.43 -1.92 0.57
N TYR A 385 -8.73 -1.65 -0.70
CA TYR A 385 -9.62 -0.54 -1.08
C TYR A 385 -11.05 -0.74 -0.56
N GLU A 386 -11.57 -1.98 -0.55
CA GLU A 386 -12.87 -2.31 0.07
C GLU A 386 -12.89 -2.02 1.58
N CYS A 387 -11.76 -2.18 2.28
CA CYS A 387 -11.65 -1.85 3.71
C CYS A 387 -11.77 -0.35 4.03
N LEU A 388 -11.79 0.54 3.03
CA LEU A 388 -12.13 1.96 3.26
C LEU A 388 -13.51 2.11 3.90
N LYS A 389 -14.43 1.18 3.60
CA LYS A 389 -15.70 1.06 4.30
C LYS A 389 -15.52 0.11 5.48
N LEU A 390 -15.50 0.67 6.69
CA LEU A 390 -15.24 -0.04 7.96
C LEU A 390 -16.27 -1.13 8.32
N SER A 391 -17.29 -1.38 7.49
CA SER A 391 -18.27 -2.46 7.71
C SER A 391 -17.64 -3.85 7.76
N ASN A 392 -16.47 -4.05 7.16
CA ASN A 392 -15.85 -5.38 7.04
C ASN A 392 -14.90 -5.74 8.19
N MET A 393 -14.68 -4.84 9.18
CA MET A 393 -13.79 -5.13 10.32
C MET A 393 -14.50 -5.68 11.55
N THR A 394 -15.83 -5.60 11.64
CA THR A 394 -16.57 -6.02 12.85
C THR A 394 -17.34 -7.34 12.72
N ASP A 395 -17.51 -7.91 11.52
CA ASP A 395 -18.33 -9.11 11.33
C ASP A 395 -17.57 -10.45 11.29
N ASN A 396 -16.23 -10.45 11.35
CA ASN A 396 -15.43 -11.68 11.37
C ASN A 396 -15.17 -12.28 12.75
N LYS A 397 -15.97 -11.93 13.77
CA LYS A 397 -15.88 -12.53 15.10
C LYS A 397 -16.95 -13.57 15.41
N ASN A 398 -17.85 -13.94 14.48
CA ASN A 398 -18.95 -14.85 14.82
C ASN A 398 -19.35 -15.94 13.83
N ASP A 399 -18.54 -16.27 12.81
CA ASP A 399 -18.77 -17.46 11.98
C ASP A 399 -17.69 -18.53 12.23
N LYS A 400 -17.74 -19.16 13.42
CA LYS A 400 -17.23 -20.54 13.57
C LYS A 400 -18.31 -21.47 13.02
N ALA A 401 -18.21 -21.77 11.72
CA ALA A 401 -18.82 -22.97 11.20
C ALA A 401 -18.18 -24.17 11.93
N LYS A 402 -19.02 -24.97 12.56
CA LYS A 402 -18.70 -26.17 13.33
C LYS A 402 -17.93 -27.15 12.42
N VAL A 403 -16.60 -27.16 12.51
CA VAL A 403 -15.77 -28.23 11.96
C VAL A 403 -15.48 -29.17 13.12
N ASP A 404 -15.79 -30.45 12.90
CA ASP A 404 -15.69 -31.54 13.86
C ASP A 404 -14.25 -31.69 14.36
N LEU A 405 -14.04 -31.35 15.64
CA LEU A 405 -12.74 -31.24 16.30
C LEU A 405 -12.36 -32.51 17.09
N GLY A 406 -13.11 -33.60 16.97
CA GLY A 406 -12.85 -34.85 17.69
C GLY A 406 -11.72 -35.73 17.14
N LEU A 407 -11.00 -35.30 16.10
CA LEU A 407 -9.96 -36.09 15.40
C LEU A 407 -8.55 -35.48 15.47
N LEU A 408 -8.36 -34.38 16.22
CA LEU A 408 -7.08 -33.68 16.37
C LEU A 408 -6.64 -33.52 17.83
N GLU A 409 -7.33 -34.15 18.79
CA GLU A 409 -6.96 -34.12 20.22
C GLU A 409 -5.96 -35.22 20.62
N GLU A 410 -5.43 -36.02 19.68
CA GLU A 410 -4.51 -37.14 19.99
C GLU A 410 -3.01 -36.86 19.68
N ASP A 411 -2.64 -35.66 19.20
CA ASP A 411 -1.24 -35.33 18.82
C ASP A 411 -0.64 -34.10 19.55
N ASP A 412 -1.32 -33.58 20.58
CA ASP A 412 -0.83 -32.50 21.47
C ASP A 412 -0.58 -33.01 22.91
N GLU A 413 0.03 -34.21 23.03
CA GLU A 413 0.60 -34.69 24.31
C GLU A 413 1.99 -34.07 24.52
N PHE A 414 2.00 -32.75 24.74
CA PHE A 414 3.19 -32.03 25.20
C PHE A 414 3.17 -32.01 26.74
N GLU A 415 4.19 -32.59 27.38
CA GLU A 415 4.33 -32.59 28.84
C GLU A 415 4.42 -31.14 29.36
N GLU A 416 3.43 -30.71 30.14
CA GLU A 416 3.47 -29.45 30.89
C GLU A 416 4.61 -29.52 31.92
N PHE A 417 5.72 -28.82 31.65
CA PHE A 417 6.73 -28.56 32.67
C PHE A 417 6.14 -27.69 33.78
N PRO A 418 6.47 -27.95 35.06
CA PRO A 418 5.98 -27.15 36.16
C PRO A 418 6.45 -25.69 36.00
N ALA A 419 5.53 -24.75 36.18
CA ALA A 419 5.86 -23.33 36.22
C ALA A 419 6.77 -23.05 37.43
N GLU A 420 8.01 -22.63 37.18
CA GLU A 420 8.90 -22.09 38.22
C GLU A 420 8.48 -20.66 38.58
N ASP A 421 8.27 -20.43 39.88
CA ASP A 421 8.01 -19.10 40.46
C ASP A 421 9.31 -18.28 40.45
N TRP A 422 9.50 -17.46 39.41
CA TRP A 422 10.62 -16.53 39.31
C TRP A 422 10.51 -15.44 40.39
N THR A 423 11.51 -15.35 41.27
CA THR A 423 11.58 -14.29 42.28
C THR A 423 12.62 -13.24 41.89
N ALA A 424 12.45 -12.00 42.36
CA ALA A 424 13.34 -10.85 42.07
C ALA A 424 14.79 -10.99 42.60
N LYS A 425 15.21 -12.21 42.99
CA LYS A 425 16.58 -12.57 43.35
C LYS A 425 17.29 -13.41 42.27
N ASP A 426 16.58 -13.78 41.20
CA ASP A 426 17.08 -14.55 40.07
C ASP A 426 17.37 -13.64 38.83
N GLU A 427 17.36 -12.31 39.01
CA GLU A 427 17.80 -11.34 37.99
C GLU A 427 19.34 -11.30 37.94
N ASP A 428 19.93 -11.97 36.96
CA ASP A 428 21.34 -11.78 36.60
C ASP A 428 21.57 -10.33 36.13
N SER A 429 22.49 -9.63 36.79
CA SER A 429 22.83 -8.22 36.51
C SER A 429 23.53 -7.99 35.15
N GLU A 430 23.74 -9.03 34.35
CA GLU A 430 24.39 -8.95 33.04
C GLU A 430 23.38 -8.82 31.88
N ASP A 431 22.09 -9.10 32.10
CA ASP A 431 21.07 -9.15 31.01
C ASP A 431 20.41 -7.78 30.70
N ILE A 432 20.74 -6.74 31.49
CA ILE A 432 20.19 -5.38 31.35
C ILE A 432 21.09 -4.48 30.48
N SER A 433 22.33 -4.89 30.16
CA SER A 433 23.29 -4.04 29.43
C SER A 433 23.31 -4.18 27.91
N VAL A 434 22.59 -5.15 27.34
CA VAL A 434 22.77 -5.50 25.91
C VAL A 434 21.90 -4.64 24.96
N TRP A 435 20.87 -3.97 25.48
CA TRP A 435 19.91 -3.23 24.65
C TRP A 435 20.17 -1.73 24.55
N GLU A 436 21.07 -1.18 25.36
CA GLU A 436 21.48 0.24 25.27
C GLU A 436 22.80 0.42 24.49
N ASP A 437 23.72 -0.55 24.48
CA ASP A 437 25.05 -0.39 23.86
C ASP A 437 25.11 -0.69 22.35
N ASN A 438 24.09 -1.35 21.78
CA ASN A 438 24.11 -1.74 20.36
C ASN A 438 23.37 -0.76 19.41
N TRP A 439 22.94 0.41 19.93
CA TRP A 439 22.24 1.42 19.12
C TRP A 439 23.04 2.70 18.87
N ASP A 440 24.25 2.81 19.45
CA ASP A 440 25.19 3.92 19.26
C ASP A 440 26.43 3.54 18.40
N ASP A 441 26.52 2.31 17.90
CA ASP A 441 27.59 1.87 16.97
C ASP A 441 27.28 2.30 15.52
N ASP A 442 27.23 3.62 15.30
CA ASP A 442 27.28 4.28 13.99
C ASP A 442 28.70 4.23 13.35
N ASP A 443 29.66 3.50 13.95
CA ASP A 443 31.04 3.37 13.45
C ASP A 443 31.22 2.37 12.29
N VAL A 444 30.18 1.59 11.92
CA VAL A 444 30.26 0.64 10.78
C VAL A 444 30.12 1.34 9.42
N GLU A 445 29.61 2.57 9.37
CA GLU A 445 29.56 3.37 8.13
C GLU A 445 30.93 3.94 7.71
N ASP A 446 31.95 3.95 8.57
CA ASP A 446 33.21 4.64 8.28
C ASP A 446 34.21 3.75 7.47
N ASP A 447 34.27 2.44 7.71
CA ASP A 447 35.21 1.54 7.02
C ASP A 447 34.81 1.28 5.55
N PHE A 448 33.50 1.19 5.26
CA PHE A 448 33.00 1.08 3.88
C PHE A 448 33.27 2.36 3.07
N ASN A 449 33.05 3.53 3.67
CA ASN A 449 33.31 4.82 3.03
C ASN A 449 34.82 5.03 2.76
N GLN A 450 35.69 4.59 3.67
CA GLN A 450 37.14 4.63 3.48
C GLN A 450 37.60 3.69 2.36
N GLN A 451 37.10 2.44 2.32
CA GLN A 451 37.43 1.49 1.25
C GLN A 451 36.92 1.96 -0.13
N LEU A 452 35.73 2.56 -0.18
CA LEU A 452 35.14 3.09 -1.42
C LEU A 452 35.95 4.27 -1.96
N ARG A 453 36.40 5.20 -1.10
CA ARG A 453 37.28 6.30 -1.49
C ARG A 453 38.62 5.81 -2.03
N ALA A 454 39.23 4.84 -1.36
CA ALA A 454 40.50 4.26 -1.79
C ALA A 454 40.41 3.56 -3.16
N GLN A 455 39.29 2.90 -3.47
CA GLN A 455 39.05 2.30 -4.79
C GLN A 455 38.83 3.36 -5.88
N LEU A 456 38.09 4.44 -5.58
CA LEU A 456 37.86 5.53 -6.53
C LEU A 456 39.14 6.30 -6.89
N GLU A 457 40.05 6.50 -5.93
CA GLU A 457 41.36 7.11 -6.21
C GLU A 457 42.27 6.20 -7.04
N LYS A 458 42.28 4.89 -6.78
CA LYS A 458 43.00 3.92 -7.62
C LYS A 458 42.51 3.90 -9.08
N GLN A 459 41.21 4.06 -9.32
CA GLN A 459 40.68 4.14 -10.68
C GLN A 459 41.09 5.44 -11.39
N LYS A 460 41.08 6.58 -10.69
CA LYS A 460 41.55 7.86 -11.26
C LYS A 460 43.04 7.86 -11.60
N ALA A 461 43.87 7.21 -10.79
CA ALA A 461 45.30 7.04 -11.08
C ALA A 461 45.56 6.06 -12.25
N GLY A 462 44.68 5.07 -12.45
CA GLY A 462 44.75 4.13 -13.56
C GLY A 462 44.42 4.75 -14.93
N GLU A 463 43.56 5.77 -14.98
CA GLU A 463 43.20 6.46 -16.22
C GLU A 463 44.28 7.45 -16.69
N THR A 464 45.02 8.07 -15.76
CA THR A 464 46.10 9.01 -16.11
C THR A 464 47.36 8.33 -16.66
N THR A 465 47.49 7.00 -16.54
CA THR A 465 48.65 6.25 -17.05
C THR A 465 48.42 5.65 -18.45
N LYS A 466 47.24 5.83 -19.05
CA LYS A 466 46.92 5.36 -20.42
C LYS A 466 46.86 6.47 -21.49
N GLU A 467 47.02 7.73 -21.11
CA GLU A 467 47.08 8.88 -22.02
C GLU A 467 48.46 9.57 -22.05
N SER A 468 49.54 8.82 -21.75
CA SER A 468 50.93 9.28 -21.95
C SER A 468 51.62 8.47 -23.04
#